data_AF-A0A3S9ZFJ9-F1
#
_entry.id   AF-A0A3S9ZFJ9-F1
#
_cell.length_a   1.000
_cell.length_b   1.000
_cell.length_c   1.000
_cell.angle_alpha   90.00
_cell.angle_beta   90.00
_cell.angle_gamma   90.00
#
_symmetry.space_group_name_H-M   'P 1'
#
loop_
_entity.id
_entity.type
_entity.pdbx_description
1 polymer ?
#
loop_
_entity_poly.entity_id
_entity_poly.type
_entity_poly.pdbx_seq_one_letter_code
_entity_poly.pdbx_strand_id
1 'polypeptide(L)'
;MTRPDEHRGGPTGRGGVPDGLLLGMLAFLLGVTLLLWSAAGLSALFAHGAWPDGVTFTRTPLAIRHLIGRPRDLPGAWPGTSPDELSGYGLFWGLFIGQLMLLFVLTVFTMSRIAHWKAARERRRTPAAQEVPAPRTEQPTHPLPSPQNPPTQPLPTPVPTPVPTPAAPLLPEPLPESLPEPLAPPLPGGPIVGGWEKIVVADRESRLTTAAQAVRDAPGPAVVVTSNPALWADTKDARAKLGPVHLYDPVHRCDTPARLHWSPTAGCESKQTAQERAVALLAAVRPTAKIDQAVADVAETLLRSYVHAAAIDGRTVRHVHRWSQGTQVQDAVRVLRTHPKAAPGAGGELEAALTAHPERRDMAQELTGRALAALFTVNIREACTPHRADALALDSFVDEGGTLYVVGESIEDPRSDPGAMPLLTALVSSVVERGRHMAERSSAGRLDPPLTLVLDDVAAVAPLPQLPDLLAAGAERGVQTLALLRSREQARTRWPHAELPV
;
A
#
# COMPACT_ATOMS: atom_id res chain seq x y z
N MET A 1 -32.66 52.54 -42.10
CA MET A 1 -33.83 51.67 -41.88
C MET A 1 -33.46 50.28 -42.37
N THR A 2 -32.69 49.53 -41.58
CA THR A 2 -33.12 48.50 -40.60
C THR A 2 -33.59 47.20 -41.28
N ARG A 3 -32.68 46.21 -41.27
CA ARG A 3 -32.96 44.78 -41.48
C ARG A 3 -33.92 44.26 -40.39
N PRO A 4 -34.78 43.27 -40.68
CA PRO A 4 -35.50 42.54 -39.65
C PRO A 4 -34.69 41.32 -39.17
N ASP A 5 -34.79 41.12 -37.86
CA ASP A 5 -34.06 40.18 -37.03
C ASP A 5 -34.58 38.73 -37.06
N GLU A 6 -33.69 37.88 -36.56
CA GLU A 6 -33.76 36.46 -36.27
C GLU A 6 -34.98 36.03 -35.45
N HIS A 7 -35.55 34.87 -35.78
CA HIS A 7 -36.29 34.01 -34.84
C HIS A 7 -35.79 32.56 -35.01
N ARG A 8 -34.77 32.19 -34.23
CA ARG A 8 -34.45 30.78 -33.92
C ARG A 8 -35.15 30.42 -32.61
N GLY A 9 -36.23 29.65 -32.71
CA GLY A 9 -36.87 29.01 -31.56
C GLY A 9 -35.95 27.94 -30.98
N GLY A 10 -35.44 28.19 -29.78
CA GLY A 10 -34.86 27.14 -28.93
C GLY A 10 -35.97 26.49 -28.08
N PRO A 11 -35.97 25.15 -27.92
CA PRO A 11 -36.94 24.47 -27.08
C PRO A 11 -36.66 24.76 -25.60
N THR A 12 -37.65 25.31 -24.92
CA THR A 12 -37.70 25.44 -23.45
C THR A 12 -37.89 24.07 -22.82
N GLY A 13 -36.78 23.39 -22.53
CA GLY A 13 -36.75 22.19 -21.68
C GLY A 13 -36.98 22.56 -20.22
N ARG A 14 -38.24 22.44 -19.78
CA ARG A 14 -38.68 22.51 -18.38
C ARG A 14 -38.01 21.37 -17.60
N GLY A 15 -37.17 21.69 -16.62
CA GLY A 15 -36.47 20.71 -15.79
C GLY A 15 -37.45 19.85 -14.98
N GLY A 16 -37.65 18.61 -15.40
CA GLY A 16 -38.33 17.58 -14.61
C GLY A 16 -37.38 17.00 -13.56
N VAL A 17 -37.92 16.66 -12.39
CA VAL A 17 -37.20 15.85 -11.40
C VAL A 17 -36.81 14.54 -12.07
N PRO A 18 -35.53 14.12 -12.05
CA PRO A 18 -35.11 12.89 -12.71
C PRO A 18 -35.90 11.69 -12.17
N ASP A 19 -36.47 10.88 -13.05
CA ASP A 19 -37.30 9.73 -12.70
C ASP A 19 -36.58 8.74 -11.74
N GLY A 20 -35.25 8.67 -11.83
CA GLY A 20 -34.42 7.88 -10.92
C GLY A 20 -34.42 8.40 -9.48
N LEU A 21 -34.53 9.72 -9.27
CA LEU A 21 -34.66 10.30 -7.93
C LEU A 21 -36.04 10.00 -7.33
N LEU A 22 -37.09 10.04 -8.15
CA LEU A 22 -38.45 9.68 -7.72
C LEU A 22 -38.55 8.20 -7.34
N LEU A 23 -38.00 7.31 -8.18
CA LEU A 23 -37.95 5.87 -7.92
C LEU A 23 -37.11 5.55 -6.68
N GLY A 24 -35.95 6.21 -6.51
CA GLY A 24 -35.10 6.03 -5.34
C GLY A 24 -35.77 6.50 -4.05
N MET A 25 -36.43 7.66 -4.08
CA MET A 25 -37.16 8.18 -2.92
C MET A 25 -38.36 7.28 -2.56
N LEU A 26 -39.09 6.76 -3.56
CA LEU A 26 -40.20 5.84 -3.34
C LEU A 26 -39.73 4.52 -2.72
N ALA A 27 -38.63 3.95 -3.22
CA ALA A 27 -38.04 2.72 -2.68
C ALA A 27 -37.53 2.92 -1.26
N PHE A 28 -36.91 4.07 -0.97
CA PHE A 28 -36.46 4.42 0.38
C PHE A 28 -37.63 4.53 1.36
N LEU A 29 -38.69 5.24 0.99
CA LEU A 29 -39.88 5.39 1.84
C LEU A 29 -40.56 4.04 2.11
N LEU A 30 -40.65 3.18 1.09
CA LEU A 30 -41.23 1.85 1.24
C LEU A 30 -40.35 0.94 2.13
N GLY A 31 -39.03 1.03 2.00
CA GLY A 31 -38.07 0.30 2.84
C GLY A 31 -38.12 0.72 4.31
N VAL A 32 -38.15 2.02 4.60
CA VAL A 32 -38.31 2.54 5.96
C VAL A 32 -39.66 2.11 6.56
N THR A 33 -40.74 2.14 5.76
CA THR A 33 -42.07 1.69 6.19
C THR A 33 -42.07 0.19 6.53
N LEU A 34 -41.40 -0.63 5.73
CA LEU A 34 -41.27 -2.07 5.99
C LEU A 34 -40.48 -2.34 7.27
N LEU A 35 -39.33 -1.69 7.45
CA LEU A 35 -38.47 -1.82 8.63
C LEU A 35 -39.19 -1.41 9.91
N LEU A 36 -39.97 -0.33 9.87
CA LEU A 36 -40.69 0.15 11.05
C LEU A 36 -41.86 -0.77 11.41
N TRP A 37 -42.56 -1.31 10.40
CA TRP A 37 -43.60 -2.30 10.59
C TRP A 37 -43.06 -3.61 11.17
N SER A 38 -41.95 -4.13 10.63
CA SER A 38 -41.29 -5.33 11.15
C SER A 38 -40.73 -5.11 12.56
N ALA A 39 -40.16 -3.94 12.85
CA ALA A 39 -39.71 -3.61 14.20
C ALA A 39 -40.87 -3.59 15.21
N ALA A 40 -42.01 -2.98 14.86
CA ALA A 40 -43.19 -2.96 15.72
C ALA A 40 -43.69 -4.38 16.02
N GLY A 41 -43.88 -5.21 15.00
CA GLY A 41 -44.35 -6.59 15.18
C GLY A 41 -43.36 -7.52 15.88
N LEU A 42 -42.06 -7.47 15.53
CA LEU A 42 -41.04 -8.27 16.23
C LEU A 42 -40.91 -7.85 17.70
N SER A 43 -41.02 -6.55 17.99
CA SER A 43 -40.89 -6.07 19.36
C SER A 43 -42.02 -6.57 20.26
N ALA A 44 -43.26 -6.56 19.75
CA ALA A 44 -44.41 -7.11 20.46
C ALA A 44 -44.34 -8.64 20.57
N LEU A 45 -43.85 -9.32 19.53
CA LEU A 45 -43.60 -10.77 19.57
C LEU A 45 -42.59 -11.14 20.66
N PHE A 46 -41.49 -10.39 20.79
CA PHE A 46 -40.48 -10.63 21.83
C PHE A 46 -40.95 -10.24 23.24
N ALA A 47 -41.83 -9.25 23.36
CA ALA A 47 -42.33 -8.79 24.66
C ALA A 47 -43.49 -9.64 25.20
N HIS A 48 -44.42 -10.05 24.32
CA HIS A 48 -45.71 -10.64 24.69
C HIS A 48 -45.97 -12.00 24.05
N GLY A 49 -45.06 -12.51 23.21
CA GLY A 49 -45.15 -13.84 22.59
C GLY A 49 -46.16 -13.95 21.43
N ALA A 50 -46.81 -12.84 21.06
CA ALA A 50 -47.79 -12.80 19.97
C ALA A 50 -47.56 -11.59 19.06
N TRP A 51 -47.97 -11.72 17.79
CA TRP A 51 -47.98 -10.59 16.86
C TRP A 51 -49.23 -9.74 17.09
N PRO A 52 -49.12 -8.41 17.24
CA PRO A 52 -50.23 -7.53 17.57
C PRO A 52 -51.17 -7.30 16.37
N ASP A 53 -52.48 -7.49 16.58
CA ASP A 53 -53.49 -7.44 15.51
C ASP A 53 -53.65 -6.03 14.90
N GLY A 54 -53.38 -4.97 15.68
CA GLY A 54 -53.52 -3.59 15.23
C GLY A 54 -52.32 -3.03 14.43
N VAL A 55 -51.21 -3.76 14.31
CA VAL A 55 -49.99 -3.35 13.60
C VAL A 55 -50.04 -3.80 12.14
N THR A 56 -50.74 -3.03 11.31
CA THR A 56 -50.82 -3.28 9.86
C THR A 56 -49.85 -2.42 9.07
N PHE A 57 -49.31 -2.99 7.99
CA PHE A 57 -48.38 -2.30 7.08
C PHE A 57 -48.98 -1.01 6.49
N THR A 58 -50.30 -1.00 6.23
CA THR A 58 -51.03 0.14 5.67
C THR A 58 -51.14 1.33 6.63
N ARG A 59 -51.00 1.12 7.95
CA ARG A 59 -51.08 2.18 8.97
C ARG A 59 -49.70 2.71 9.37
N THR A 60 -48.63 2.02 9.01
CA THR A 60 -47.25 2.39 9.36
C THR A 60 -46.81 3.77 8.87
N PRO A 61 -47.20 4.28 7.68
CA PRO A 61 -46.85 5.64 7.26
C PRO A 61 -47.40 6.74 8.19
N LEU A 62 -48.60 6.55 8.76
CA LEU A 62 -49.18 7.47 9.75
C LEU A 62 -48.44 7.35 11.10
N ALA A 63 -48.07 6.13 11.49
CA ALA A 63 -47.29 5.88 12.69
C ALA A 63 -45.88 6.52 12.62
N ILE A 64 -45.20 6.45 11.46
CA ILE A 64 -43.93 7.14 11.19
C ILE A 64 -44.05 8.63 11.51
N ARG A 65 -45.10 9.29 10.97
CA ARG A 65 -45.33 10.72 11.18
C ARG A 65 -45.52 11.06 12.66
N HIS A 66 -46.20 10.19 13.43
CA HIS A 66 -46.40 10.39 14.87
C HIS A 66 -45.11 10.21 15.68
N LEU A 67 -44.35 9.16 15.39
CA LEU A 67 -43.10 8.84 16.09
C LEU A 67 -41.99 9.88 15.85
N ILE A 68 -42.00 10.58 14.70
CA ILE A 68 -41.10 11.72 14.45
C ILE A 68 -41.35 12.84 15.46
N GLY A 69 -42.61 13.09 15.83
CA GLY A 69 -42.98 14.11 16.81
C GLY A 69 -42.89 13.64 18.27
N ARG A 70 -43.16 12.36 18.53
CA ARG A 70 -43.16 11.76 19.87
C ARG A 70 -42.51 10.36 19.85
N PRO A 71 -41.17 10.29 19.89
CA PRO A 71 -40.45 9.03 19.67
C PRO A 71 -40.61 7.97 20.77
N ARG A 72 -41.16 8.36 21.94
CA ARG A 72 -41.42 7.45 23.06
C ARG A 72 -42.89 6.99 23.14
N ASP A 73 -43.76 7.52 22.28
CA ASP A 73 -45.20 7.28 22.31
C ASP A 73 -45.60 6.23 21.26
N LEU A 74 -45.33 4.96 21.57
CA LEU A 74 -45.73 3.83 20.74
C LEU A 74 -47.27 3.62 20.70
N PRO A 75 -48.00 3.70 21.83
CA PRO A 75 -49.45 3.57 21.81
C PRO A 75 -50.14 4.65 20.98
N GLY A 76 -49.63 5.89 21.00
CA GLY A 76 -50.14 6.96 20.13
C GLY A 76 -49.86 6.75 18.64
N ALA A 77 -48.82 5.97 18.30
CA ALA A 77 -48.49 5.66 16.91
C ALA A 77 -49.38 4.56 16.32
N TRP A 78 -49.90 3.65 17.16
CA TRP A 78 -50.90 2.62 16.79
C TRP A 78 -52.12 2.66 17.70
N PRO A 79 -53.02 3.64 17.54
CA PRO A 79 -54.16 3.85 18.43
C PRO A 79 -55.22 2.74 18.38
N GLY A 80 -55.13 1.82 17.41
CA GLY A 80 -56.02 0.66 17.28
C GLY A 80 -55.50 -0.63 17.92
N THR A 81 -54.37 -0.58 18.60
CA THR A 81 -53.75 -1.71 19.32
C THR A 81 -53.84 -1.45 20.82
N SER A 82 -54.15 -2.47 21.63
CA SER A 82 -54.14 -2.29 23.09
C SER A 82 -52.73 -1.92 23.56
N PRO A 83 -52.55 -0.94 24.48
CA PRO A 83 -51.22 -0.61 25.02
C PRO A 83 -50.49 -1.80 25.63
N ASP A 84 -51.23 -2.80 26.13
CA ASP A 84 -50.70 -4.02 26.74
C ASP A 84 -50.12 -5.02 25.72
N GLU A 85 -50.39 -4.82 24.42
CA GLU A 85 -49.84 -5.65 23.34
C GLU A 85 -48.54 -5.06 22.76
N LEU A 86 -48.24 -3.79 23.05
CA LEU A 86 -47.11 -3.06 22.49
C LEU A 86 -45.89 -3.12 23.43
N SER A 87 -44.72 -3.40 22.86
CA SER A 87 -43.48 -3.45 23.63
C SER A 87 -43.06 -2.07 24.17
N GLY A 88 -42.19 -2.08 25.19
CA GLY A 88 -41.53 -0.85 25.64
C GLY A 88 -40.69 -0.21 24.51
N TYR A 89 -40.67 1.12 24.46
CA TYR A 89 -40.01 1.89 23.39
C TYR A 89 -38.55 1.48 23.13
N GLY A 90 -37.82 1.03 24.16
CA GLY A 90 -36.42 0.60 24.04
C GLY A 90 -36.24 -0.64 23.17
N LEU A 91 -37.12 -1.65 23.31
CA LEU A 91 -37.05 -2.88 22.53
C LEU A 91 -37.39 -2.63 21.06
N PHE A 92 -38.40 -1.80 20.81
CA PHE A 92 -38.79 -1.36 19.48
C PHE A 92 -37.63 -0.64 18.75
N TRP A 93 -37.04 0.38 19.37
CA TRP A 93 -35.94 1.12 18.76
C TRP A 93 -34.67 0.26 18.60
N GLY A 94 -34.40 -0.65 19.53
CA GLY A 94 -33.29 -1.60 19.42
C GLY A 94 -33.44 -2.52 18.21
N LEU A 95 -34.64 -3.06 17.98
CA LEU A 95 -34.91 -3.92 16.82
C LEU A 95 -34.91 -3.14 15.50
N PHE A 96 -35.42 -1.91 15.47
CA PHE A 96 -35.36 -1.07 14.28
C PHE A 96 -33.92 -0.75 13.89
N ILE A 97 -33.09 -0.30 14.83
CA ILE A 97 -31.67 0.01 14.58
C ILE A 97 -30.91 -1.27 14.20
N GLY A 98 -31.19 -2.40 14.86
CA GLY A 98 -30.59 -3.70 14.54
C GLY A 98 -30.90 -4.16 13.11
N GLN A 99 -32.17 -4.04 12.67
CA GLN A 99 -32.57 -4.38 11.30
C GLN A 99 -31.93 -3.45 10.26
N LEU A 100 -31.82 -2.15 10.56
CA LEU A 100 -31.17 -1.17 9.69
C LEU A 100 -29.66 -1.47 9.55
N MET A 101 -28.98 -1.80 10.63
CA MET A 101 -27.56 -2.17 10.62
C MET A 101 -27.34 -3.48 9.84
N LEU A 102 -28.20 -4.48 10.04
CA LEU A 102 -28.14 -5.74 9.29
C LEU A 102 -28.32 -5.52 7.77
N LEU A 103 -29.31 -4.71 7.39
CA LEU A 103 -29.56 -4.38 5.98
C LEU A 103 -28.35 -3.65 5.37
N PHE A 104 -27.78 -2.67 6.08
CA PHE A 104 -26.58 -1.96 5.64
C PHE A 104 -25.40 -2.89 5.40
N VAL A 105 -25.12 -3.79 6.35
CA VAL A 105 -24.05 -4.80 6.22
C VAL A 105 -24.30 -5.72 5.02
N LEU A 106 -25.54 -6.18 4.82
CA LEU A 106 -25.90 -7.04 3.70
C LEU A 106 -25.76 -6.33 2.33
N THR A 107 -26.12 -5.05 2.25
CA THR A 107 -25.93 -4.24 1.04
C THR A 107 -24.45 -4.10 0.71
N VAL A 108 -23.60 -3.78 1.70
CA VAL A 108 -22.16 -3.66 1.49
C VAL A 108 -21.57 -5.00 1.06
N PHE A 109 -21.92 -6.09 1.73
CA PHE A 109 -21.45 -7.44 1.40
C PHE A 109 -21.84 -7.89 -0.01
N THR A 110 -23.10 -7.68 -0.41
CA THR A 110 -23.58 -8.05 -1.75
C THR A 110 -22.92 -7.20 -2.84
N MET A 111 -22.70 -5.91 -2.59
CA MET A 111 -21.98 -5.01 -3.50
C MET A 111 -20.51 -5.45 -3.69
N SER A 112 -19.81 -5.80 -2.60
CA SER A 112 -18.46 -6.36 -2.65
C SER A 112 -18.41 -7.69 -3.41
N ARG A 113 -19.35 -8.61 -3.17
CA ARG A 113 -19.46 -9.89 -3.89
C ARG A 113 -19.69 -9.71 -5.39
N ILE A 114 -20.56 -8.80 -5.79
CA ILE A 114 -20.87 -8.52 -7.20
C ILE A 114 -19.66 -7.89 -7.91
N ALA A 115 -18.94 -6.98 -7.24
CA ALA A 115 -17.71 -6.39 -7.77
C ALA A 115 -16.64 -7.45 -8.04
N HIS A 116 -16.43 -8.38 -7.09
CA HIS A 116 -15.51 -9.50 -7.28
C HIS A 116 -15.94 -10.46 -8.39
N TRP A 117 -17.25 -10.75 -8.52
CA TRP A 117 -17.74 -11.66 -9.56
C TRP A 117 -17.67 -11.05 -10.98
N LYS A 118 -17.96 -9.76 -11.14
CA LYS A 118 -17.80 -9.05 -12.42
C LYS A 118 -16.34 -9.01 -12.86
N ALA A 119 -15.42 -8.71 -11.95
CA ALA A 119 -13.98 -8.74 -12.21
C ALA A 119 -13.47 -10.14 -12.64
N ALA A 120 -14.06 -11.21 -12.10
CA ALA A 120 -13.73 -12.58 -12.50
C ALA A 120 -14.34 -12.99 -13.86
N ARG A 121 -15.49 -12.41 -14.24
CA ARG A 121 -16.21 -12.75 -15.48
C ARG A 121 -15.62 -12.05 -16.70
N GLU A 122 -15.07 -10.85 -16.54
CA GLU A 122 -14.33 -10.16 -17.61
C GLU A 122 -13.06 -10.92 -18.01
N ARG A 123 -12.39 -11.58 -17.04
CA ARG A 123 -11.23 -12.46 -17.31
C ARG A 123 -11.55 -13.73 -18.09
N ARG A 124 -12.83 -14.16 -18.15
CA ARG A 124 -13.28 -15.35 -18.88
C ARG A 124 -13.87 -15.03 -20.26
N ARG A 125 -14.03 -13.74 -20.60
CA ARG A 125 -14.63 -13.30 -21.88
C ARG A 125 -13.63 -12.86 -22.92
N THR A 126 -12.34 -12.83 -22.61
CA THR A 126 -11.27 -12.67 -23.61
C THR A 126 -10.94 -14.05 -24.18
N PRO A 127 -11.31 -14.39 -25.43
CA PRO A 127 -10.79 -15.58 -26.07
C PRO A 127 -9.30 -15.37 -26.26
N ALA A 128 -8.49 -16.34 -25.83
CA ALA A 128 -7.08 -16.38 -26.20
C ALA A 128 -6.99 -16.32 -27.73
N ALA A 129 -6.37 -15.26 -28.26
CA ALA A 129 -6.03 -15.18 -29.67
C ALA A 129 -5.07 -16.35 -29.97
N GLN A 130 -5.59 -17.35 -30.65
CA GLN A 130 -4.79 -18.40 -31.27
C GLN A 130 -3.78 -17.75 -32.22
N GLU A 131 -2.50 -17.94 -31.93
CA GLU A 131 -1.41 -17.70 -32.88
C GLU A 131 -1.65 -18.57 -34.12
N VAL A 132 -1.88 -17.92 -35.25
CA VAL A 132 -1.89 -18.53 -36.58
C VAL A 132 -0.44 -18.57 -37.07
N PRO A 133 0.15 -19.76 -37.36
CA PRO A 133 1.46 -19.83 -37.99
C PRO A 133 1.36 -19.52 -39.50
N ALA A 134 2.23 -18.63 -39.99
CA ALA A 134 2.38 -18.32 -41.41
C ALA A 134 2.96 -19.52 -42.22
N PRO A 135 2.74 -19.58 -43.55
CA PRO A 135 2.68 -20.84 -44.30
C PRO A 135 4.05 -21.41 -44.65
N ARG A 136 4.15 -22.75 -44.61
CA ARG A 136 5.31 -23.53 -45.06
C ARG A 136 4.97 -24.19 -46.40
N THR A 137 5.84 -23.98 -47.38
CA THR A 137 5.74 -24.46 -48.77
C THR A 137 5.52 -25.97 -48.86
N GLU A 138 4.57 -26.38 -49.69
CA GLU A 138 4.18 -27.76 -49.98
C GLU A 138 5.21 -28.52 -50.83
N GLN A 139 5.36 -29.83 -50.56
CA GLN A 139 5.67 -30.89 -51.53
C GLN A 139 5.17 -32.26 -50.99
N PRO A 140 4.86 -33.26 -51.85
CA PRO A 140 3.53 -33.89 -51.88
C PRO A 140 3.39 -35.32 -51.29
N THR A 141 2.15 -35.60 -50.86
CA THR A 141 1.38 -36.84 -50.53
C THR A 141 1.82 -38.18 -51.19
N HIS A 142 1.74 -39.38 -50.57
CA HIS A 142 0.58 -40.20 -50.07
C HIS A 142 1.13 -41.59 -49.54
N PRO A 143 0.35 -42.60 -49.06
CA PRO A 143 -0.79 -42.71 -48.11
C PRO A 143 -0.62 -43.83 -47.02
N LEU A 144 -1.53 -43.87 -46.03
CA LEU A 144 -1.65 -44.85 -44.90
C LEU A 144 -2.06 -46.29 -45.31
N PRO A 145 -1.79 -47.34 -44.48
CA PRO A 145 -2.87 -47.93 -43.64
C PRO A 145 -2.45 -48.50 -42.25
N SER A 146 -3.48 -48.85 -41.45
CA SER A 146 -3.51 -49.16 -39.99
C SER A 146 -3.26 -50.66 -39.62
N PRO A 147 -3.61 -51.20 -38.42
CA PRO A 147 -2.69 -51.66 -37.36
C PRO A 147 -2.78 -53.17 -36.99
N GLN A 148 -1.76 -53.77 -36.33
CA GLN A 148 -1.90 -55.04 -35.54
C GLN A 148 -0.64 -55.39 -34.69
N ASN A 149 -0.85 -55.83 -33.43
CA ASN A 149 0.10 -56.52 -32.50
C ASN A 149 -0.11 -58.07 -32.57
N PRO A 150 0.59 -58.93 -31.80
CA PRO A 150 2.02 -59.26 -31.55
C PRO A 150 2.30 -60.77 -31.90
N PRO A 151 3.46 -61.48 -31.68
CA PRO A 151 3.94 -61.96 -30.34
C PRO A 151 5.47 -62.33 -30.12
N THR A 152 5.96 -62.16 -28.87
CA THR A 152 6.67 -63.15 -28.00
C THR A 152 8.16 -63.62 -28.16
N GLN A 153 8.89 -63.49 -27.02
CA GLN A 153 10.02 -64.28 -26.40
C GLN A 153 11.51 -64.07 -26.80
N PRO A 154 12.52 -64.44 -25.94
CA PRO A 154 12.56 -64.78 -24.50
C PRO A 154 13.71 -64.12 -23.66
N LEU A 155 13.76 -64.41 -22.33
CA LEU A 155 14.69 -63.92 -21.26
C LEU A 155 15.87 -64.94 -20.98
N PRO A 156 16.78 -64.82 -19.97
CA PRO A 156 18.26 -64.71 -20.09
C PRO A 156 19.10 -65.78 -19.33
N THR A 157 20.46 -65.81 -19.48
CA THR A 157 21.57 -66.09 -18.48
C THR A 157 22.90 -66.49 -19.18
N PRO A 158 24.09 -66.67 -18.53
CA PRO A 158 24.75 -66.03 -17.37
C PRO A 158 26.26 -65.65 -17.61
N VAL A 159 26.93 -65.11 -16.57
CA VAL A 159 28.30 -64.52 -16.44
C VAL A 159 29.48 -65.52 -16.62
N PRO A 160 30.76 -65.11 -16.86
CA PRO A 160 31.74 -64.93 -15.75
C PRO A 160 32.83 -63.83 -15.93
N THR A 161 33.27 -63.23 -14.81
CA THR A 161 34.57 -62.52 -14.60
C THR A 161 35.64 -63.56 -14.17
N PRO A 162 36.95 -63.45 -14.50
CA PRO A 162 37.98 -62.82 -13.62
C PRO A 162 39.16 -62.19 -14.45
N VAL A 163 40.24 -61.52 -13.99
CA VAL A 163 41.24 -61.73 -12.92
C VAL A 163 42.01 -60.40 -12.66
N PRO A 164 42.46 -60.09 -11.42
CA PRO A 164 43.35 -58.97 -11.08
C PRO A 164 44.85 -59.35 -11.01
N THR A 165 45.76 -58.39 -11.19
CA THR A 165 47.22 -58.55 -11.04
C THR A 165 47.74 -57.86 -9.76
N PRO A 166 48.72 -58.42 -9.04
CA PRO A 166 48.95 -58.17 -7.61
C PRO A 166 50.02 -57.12 -7.30
N ALA A 167 49.90 -56.49 -6.13
CA ALA A 167 50.94 -55.69 -5.48
C ALA A 167 51.25 -56.25 -4.08
N ALA A 168 52.51 -56.23 -3.69
CA ALA A 168 53.00 -56.43 -2.32
C ALA A 168 54.41 -55.82 -2.19
N PRO A 169 54.94 -55.54 -0.98
CA PRO A 169 54.32 -54.78 0.13
C PRO A 169 55.24 -53.69 0.75
N LEU A 170 54.57 -52.80 1.48
CA LEU A 170 54.96 -51.70 2.40
C LEU A 170 56.36 -51.64 3.04
N LEU A 171 56.92 -50.43 3.11
CA LEU A 171 57.62 -49.83 4.28
C LEU A 171 57.40 -48.29 4.31
N PRO A 172 57.17 -47.64 5.47
CA PRO A 172 56.92 -46.19 5.57
C PRO A 172 58.07 -45.39 6.23
N GLU A 173 58.47 -44.23 5.66
CA GLU A 173 59.07 -43.08 6.38
C GLU A 173 59.32 -41.85 5.44
N PRO A 174 59.69 -40.64 5.93
CA PRO A 174 58.80 -39.47 5.99
C PRO A 174 59.13 -38.31 5.00
N LEU A 175 58.22 -37.34 4.97
CA LEU A 175 58.19 -36.08 4.18
C LEU A 175 59.53 -35.31 4.11
N PRO A 176 59.81 -34.70 2.94
CA PRO A 176 60.38 -33.37 2.88
C PRO A 176 59.45 -32.37 2.17
N GLU A 177 59.26 -31.27 2.86
CA GLU A 177 58.67 -29.99 2.52
C GLU A 177 59.05 -29.51 1.10
N SER A 178 58.05 -29.32 0.22
CA SER A 178 58.20 -28.63 -1.06
C SER A 178 57.37 -27.34 -1.06
N LEU A 179 58.09 -26.22 -1.15
CA LEU A 179 57.57 -24.87 -1.34
C LEU A 179 56.70 -24.81 -2.62
N PRO A 180 55.55 -24.10 -2.64
CA PRO A 180 54.79 -23.94 -3.86
C PRO A 180 55.50 -22.99 -4.84
N GLU A 181 55.69 -23.50 -6.06
CA GLU A 181 56.13 -22.77 -7.25
C GLU A 181 55.07 -21.72 -7.68
N PRO A 182 55.45 -20.59 -8.30
CA PRO A 182 54.56 -19.43 -8.48
C PRO A 182 53.48 -19.73 -9.52
N LEU A 183 52.21 -19.61 -9.10
CA LEU A 183 51.08 -19.62 -10.02
C LEU A 183 51.14 -18.43 -10.98
N ALA A 184 50.97 -18.75 -12.26
CA ALA A 184 51.00 -17.84 -13.41
C ALA A 184 50.09 -16.61 -13.25
N PRO A 185 50.43 -15.47 -13.88
CA PRO A 185 49.63 -14.25 -13.80
C PRO A 185 48.27 -14.44 -14.49
N PRO A 186 47.15 -14.00 -13.88
CA PRO A 186 45.87 -13.97 -14.57
C PRO A 186 45.86 -12.89 -15.65
N LEU A 187 45.29 -13.25 -16.81
CA LEU A 187 45.02 -12.37 -17.95
C LEU A 187 44.14 -11.17 -17.54
N PRO A 188 44.30 -9.99 -18.18
CA PRO A 188 43.62 -8.77 -17.76
C PRO A 188 42.16 -8.77 -18.22
N GLY A 189 41.24 -8.93 -17.27
CA GLY A 189 39.81 -8.80 -17.49
C GLY A 189 39.14 -8.11 -16.31
N GLY A 190 39.01 -6.77 -16.40
CA GLY A 190 38.00 -5.93 -15.74
C GLY A 190 37.93 -5.88 -14.20
N PRO A 191 37.67 -4.72 -13.58
CA PRO A 191 37.49 -4.64 -12.13
C PRO A 191 36.19 -5.36 -11.72
N ILE A 192 36.31 -6.44 -10.95
CA ILE A 192 35.19 -7.03 -10.21
C ILE A 192 34.95 -6.16 -8.97
N VAL A 193 33.98 -5.26 -9.05
CA VAL A 193 33.42 -4.54 -7.89
C VAL A 193 32.00 -5.05 -7.69
N GLY A 194 31.81 -5.86 -6.63
CA GLY A 194 30.54 -6.16 -5.95
C GLY A 194 29.28 -6.29 -6.81
N GLY A 195 29.14 -7.38 -7.55
CA GLY A 195 27.94 -7.71 -8.32
C GLY A 195 26.78 -8.15 -7.43
N TRP A 196 26.00 -7.19 -6.94
CA TRP A 196 24.64 -7.46 -6.48
C TRP A 196 23.72 -7.49 -7.71
N GLU A 197 22.98 -8.59 -7.90
CA GLU A 197 21.80 -8.56 -8.78
C GLU A 197 20.83 -7.50 -8.23
N LYS A 198 20.51 -6.51 -9.07
CA LYS A 198 19.78 -5.30 -8.66
C LYS A 198 18.33 -5.60 -8.26
N ILE A 199 17.75 -6.68 -8.77
CA ILE A 199 16.42 -7.16 -8.40
C ILE A 199 16.42 -8.68 -8.30
N VAL A 200 15.86 -9.22 -7.21
CA VAL A 200 15.70 -10.66 -7.02
C VAL A 200 14.23 -10.96 -6.76
N VAL A 201 13.64 -11.81 -7.60
CA VAL A 201 12.28 -12.31 -7.42
C VAL A 201 12.35 -13.71 -6.82
N ALA A 202 11.87 -13.88 -5.60
CA ALA A 202 11.93 -15.15 -4.90
C ALA A 202 10.78 -15.31 -3.90
N ASP A 203 10.56 -16.53 -3.41
CA ASP A 203 9.64 -16.81 -2.32
C ASP A 203 10.12 -16.17 -1.00
N ARG A 204 9.30 -16.28 0.05
CA ARG A 204 9.57 -15.61 1.33
C ARG A 204 10.86 -16.09 2.02
N GLU A 205 11.16 -17.38 1.98
CA GLU A 205 12.30 -17.97 2.66
C GLU A 205 13.60 -17.66 1.93
N SER A 206 13.57 -17.79 0.60
CA SER A 206 14.68 -17.39 -0.27
C SER A 206 15.00 -15.91 -0.13
N ARG A 207 13.99 -15.01 -0.15
CA ARG A 207 14.22 -13.57 0.07
C ARG A 207 14.82 -13.28 1.44
N LEU A 208 14.35 -13.93 2.50
CA LEU A 208 14.89 -13.76 3.85
C LEU A 208 16.36 -14.13 3.89
N THR A 209 16.73 -15.28 3.30
CA THR A 209 18.10 -15.78 3.27
C THR A 209 19.02 -14.82 2.50
N THR A 210 18.59 -14.39 1.31
CA THR A 210 19.32 -13.42 0.48
C THR A 210 19.45 -12.07 1.19
N ALA A 211 18.39 -11.56 1.81
CA ALA A 211 18.43 -10.31 2.57
C ALA A 211 19.37 -10.40 3.77
N ALA A 212 19.32 -11.49 4.54
CA ALA A 212 20.17 -11.68 5.70
C ALA A 212 21.65 -11.73 5.30
N GLN A 213 21.96 -12.38 4.18
CA GLN A 213 23.31 -12.39 3.63
C GLN A 213 23.72 -10.97 3.19
N ALA A 214 22.84 -10.23 2.52
CA ALA A 214 23.08 -8.85 2.12
C ALA A 214 23.38 -7.89 3.26
N VAL A 215 22.65 -8.02 4.36
CA VAL A 215 22.91 -7.20 5.54
C VAL A 215 24.27 -7.53 6.16
N ARG A 216 24.66 -8.80 6.19
CA ARG A 216 25.97 -9.22 6.72
C ARG A 216 27.14 -8.76 5.84
N ASP A 217 26.95 -8.79 4.53
CA ASP A 217 27.98 -8.44 3.55
C ASP A 217 28.07 -6.92 3.29
N ALA A 218 27.15 -6.12 3.84
CA ALA A 218 27.15 -4.68 3.68
C ALA A 218 28.45 -4.05 4.23
N PRO A 219 29.29 -3.42 3.37
CA PRO A 219 30.64 -2.99 3.74
C PRO A 219 30.66 -1.72 4.61
N GLY A 220 29.53 -1.01 4.70
CA GLY A 220 29.41 0.25 5.44
C GLY A 220 28.01 0.41 6.02
N PRO A 221 27.45 1.62 6.02
CA PRO A 221 26.12 1.86 6.56
C PRO A 221 25.05 1.14 5.73
N ALA A 222 23.95 0.76 6.39
CA ALA A 222 22.87 0.02 5.73
C ALA A 222 21.47 0.51 6.12
N VAL A 223 20.53 0.42 5.18
CA VAL A 223 19.09 0.58 5.41
C VAL A 223 18.41 -0.71 5.00
N VAL A 224 17.66 -1.30 5.92
CA VAL A 224 17.00 -2.60 5.73
C VAL A 224 15.50 -2.40 5.84
N VAL A 225 14.77 -2.60 4.75
CA VAL A 225 13.31 -2.63 4.74
C VAL A 225 12.88 -4.10 4.75
N THR A 226 11.93 -4.49 5.60
CA THR A 226 11.43 -5.86 5.61
C THR A 226 10.05 -6.00 6.23
N SER A 227 9.31 -7.03 5.78
CA SER A 227 8.10 -7.51 6.45
C SER A 227 8.36 -8.66 7.41
N ASN A 228 9.61 -9.08 7.60
CA ASN A 228 9.97 -10.21 8.45
C ASN A 228 10.84 -9.77 9.64
N PRO A 229 10.28 -9.72 10.86
CA PRO A 229 11.04 -9.38 12.07
C PRO A 229 12.26 -10.29 12.33
N ALA A 230 12.25 -11.52 11.80
CA ALA A 230 13.39 -12.44 11.89
C ALA A 230 14.66 -11.85 11.25
N LEU A 231 14.53 -11.09 10.14
CA LEU A 231 15.70 -10.47 9.51
C LEU A 231 16.42 -9.50 10.46
N TRP A 232 15.66 -8.70 11.22
CA TRP A 232 16.21 -7.82 12.25
C TRP A 232 16.84 -8.65 13.38
N ALA A 233 16.11 -9.63 13.91
CA ALA A 233 16.59 -10.45 15.02
C ALA A 233 17.91 -11.18 14.69
N ASP A 234 18.02 -11.73 13.49
CA ASP A 234 19.15 -12.54 13.04
C ASP A 234 20.41 -11.72 12.71
N THR A 235 20.25 -10.43 12.37
CA THR A 235 21.35 -9.61 11.84
C THR A 235 21.75 -8.43 12.74
N LYS A 236 20.88 -7.97 13.65
CA LYS A 236 21.14 -6.78 14.49
C LYS A 236 22.42 -6.90 15.31
N ASP A 237 22.71 -8.06 15.90
CA ASP A 237 23.84 -8.23 16.82
C ASP A 237 25.18 -8.25 16.07
N ALA A 238 25.17 -8.73 14.82
CA ALA A 238 26.34 -8.64 13.95
C ALA A 238 26.57 -7.18 13.52
N ARG A 239 25.50 -6.46 13.12
CA ARG A 239 25.58 -5.06 12.73
C ARG A 239 25.97 -4.13 13.88
N ALA A 240 25.53 -4.42 15.11
CA ALA A 240 25.87 -3.65 16.30
C ALA A 240 27.37 -3.68 16.64
N LYS A 241 28.14 -4.63 16.10
CA LYS A 241 29.60 -4.67 16.22
C LYS A 241 30.31 -3.69 15.27
N LEU A 242 29.61 -3.20 14.25
CA LEU A 242 30.16 -2.34 13.19
C LEU A 242 29.76 -0.87 13.37
N GLY A 243 28.57 -0.61 13.92
CA GLY A 243 28.04 0.73 14.14
C GLY A 243 26.71 0.72 14.90
N PRO A 244 26.10 1.89 15.13
CA PRO A 244 24.81 1.97 15.82
C PRO A 244 23.70 1.27 15.02
N VAL A 245 22.82 0.55 15.72
CA VAL A 245 21.66 -0.11 15.11
C VAL A 245 20.38 0.58 15.58
N HIS A 246 19.62 1.10 14.63
CA HIS A 246 18.34 1.75 14.86
C HIS A 246 17.21 0.93 14.26
N LEU A 247 16.04 0.97 14.92
CA LEU A 247 14.84 0.27 14.48
C LEU A 247 13.67 1.23 14.44
N TYR A 248 13.12 1.46 13.26
CA TYR A 248 11.82 2.07 13.06
C TYR A 248 10.77 0.99 12.81
N ASP A 249 9.90 0.77 13.79
CA ASP A 249 8.88 -0.26 13.79
C ASP A 249 7.61 0.29 14.46
N PRO A 250 6.86 1.17 13.75
CA PRO A 250 5.72 1.89 14.31
C PRO A 250 4.55 0.97 14.70
N VAL A 251 4.53 -0.25 14.16
CA VAL A 251 3.51 -1.29 14.40
C VAL A 251 3.93 -2.33 15.43
N HIS A 252 5.11 -2.19 16.04
CA HIS A 252 5.63 -3.04 17.12
C HIS A 252 5.74 -4.53 16.76
N ARG A 253 6.28 -4.86 15.58
CA ARG A 253 6.46 -6.24 15.12
C ARG A 253 7.71 -6.94 15.66
N CYS A 254 8.75 -6.21 16.04
CA CYS A 254 9.96 -6.75 16.65
C CYS A 254 9.81 -6.80 18.17
N ASP A 255 10.40 -7.78 18.85
CA ASP A 255 10.38 -7.84 20.31
C ASP A 255 11.50 -6.98 20.92
N THR A 256 11.24 -5.68 21.04
CA THR A 256 12.15 -4.72 21.69
C THR A 256 11.43 -3.45 22.11
N PRO A 257 11.79 -2.85 23.26
CA PRO A 257 11.32 -1.52 23.63
C PRO A 257 12.12 -0.39 22.94
N ALA A 258 13.33 -0.66 22.45
CA ALA A 258 14.21 0.34 21.85
C ALA A 258 13.83 0.58 20.38
N ARG A 259 13.09 1.68 20.14
CA ARG A 259 12.62 2.08 18.81
C ARG A 259 12.96 3.54 18.54
N LEU A 260 13.42 3.79 17.32
CA LEU A 260 13.59 5.13 16.79
C LEU A 260 12.21 5.75 16.57
N HIS A 261 12.07 7.03 16.91
CA HIS A 261 10.89 7.83 16.61
C HIS A 261 11.24 8.86 15.54
N TRP A 262 10.38 9.07 14.56
CA TRP A 262 10.65 9.95 13.42
C TRP A 262 9.43 10.75 13.00
N SER A 263 9.55 12.09 13.02
CA SER A 263 8.47 12.96 12.55
C SER A 263 8.51 13.11 11.02
N PRO A 264 7.39 12.87 10.32
CA PRO A 264 7.28 13.14 8.88
C PRO A 264 7.44 14.62 8.51
N THR A 265 7.30 15.53 9.48
CA THR A 265 7.49 16.97 9.26
C THR A 265 8.96 17.39 9.33
N ALA A 266 9.87 16.52 9.76
CA ALA A 266 11.29 16.85 9.88
C ALA A 266 11.88 17.26 8.51
N GLY A 267 12.54 18.43 8.47
CA GLY A 267 13.15 19.01 7.29
C GLY A 267 12.18 19.68 6.30
N CYS A 268 10.86 19.60 6.55
CA CYS A 268 9.85 20.16 5.64
C CYS A 268 9.74 21.69 5.72
N GLU A 269 10.63 22.38 6.43
CA GLU A 269 10.82 23.83 6.33
C GLU A 269 11.26 24.22 4.91
N SER A 270 11.98 23.34 4.21
CA SER A 270 12.26 23.46 2.79
C SER A 270 11.05 23.03 1.96
N LYS A 271 10.63 23.84 0.98
CA LYS A 271 9.55 23.50 0.05
C LYS A 271 9.85 22.22 -0.74
N GLN A 272 11.11 22.03 -1.12
CA GLN A 272 11.56 20.85 -1.87
C GLN A 272 11.44 19.58 -1.02
N THR A 273 11.96 19.60 0.21
CA THR A 273 11.85 18.47 1.13
C THR A 273 10.39 18.16 1.48
N ALA A 274 9.55 19.19 1.65
CA ALA A 274 8.12 19.01 1.84
C ALA A 274 7.44 18.34 0.63
N GLN A 275 7.88 18.63 -0.58
CA GLN A 275 7.36 18.01 -1.80
C GLN A 275 7.77 16.54 -1.89
N GLU A 276 9.06 16.24 -1.74
CA GLU A 276 9.59 14.87 -1.72
C GLU A 276 8.91 14.04 -0.62
N ARG A 277 8.71 14.63 0.57
CA ARG A 277 7.97 14.02 1.67
C ARG A 277 6.53 13.69 1.28
N ALA A 278 5.81 14.61 0.66
CA ALA A 278 4.43 14.41 0.25
C ALA A 278 4.31 13.31 -0.82
N VAL A 279 5.20 13.31 -1.81
CA VAL A 279 5.27 12.27 -2.83
C VAL A 279 5.48 10.90 -2.19
N ALA A 280 6.43 10.78 -1.25
CA ALA A 280 6.72 9.52 -0.57
C ALA A 280 5.57 9.04 0.34
N LEU A 281 4.91 9.95 1.07
CA LEU A 281 3.73 9.62 1.89
C LEU A 281 2.54 9.15 1.03
N LEU A 282 2.34 9.73 -0.16
CA LEU A 282 1.23 9.34 -1.04
C LEU A 282 1.52 8.11 -1.88
N ALA A 283 2.78 7.68 -1.99
CA ALA A 283 3.23 6.63 -2.92
C ALA A 283 2.40 5.34 -2.87
N ALA A 284 2.01 4.90 -1.66
CA ALA A 284 1.25 3.67 -1.46
C ALA A 284 -0.20 3.75 -1.98
N VAL A 285 -0.82 4.94 -1.89
CA VAL A 285 -2.24 5.14 -2.22
C VAL A 285 -2.44 5.84 -3.56
N ARG A 286 -1.37 6.35 -4.19
CA ARG A 286 -1.44 7.16 -5.41
C ARG A 286 -2.12 6.37 -6.55
N PRO A 287 -3.16 6.92 -7.19
CA PRO A 287 -3.78 6.28 -8.33
C PRO A 287 -2.82 6.25 -9.53
N THR A 288 -2.84 5.15 -10.28
CA THR A 288 -1.98 4.96 -11.46
C THR A 288 -2.68 5.30 -12.77
N ALA A 289 -4.01 5.43 -12.78
CA ALA A 289 -4.76 5.77 -13.98
C ALA A 289 -4.51 7.25 -14.36
N LYS A 290 -4.36 7.51 -15.66
CA LYS A 290 -4.10 8.88 -16.17
C LYS A 290 -5.24 9.85 -15.85
N ILE A 291 -6.48 9.35 -15.82
CA ILE A 291 -7.68 10.15 -15.54
C ILE A 291 -7.67 10.73 -14.10
N ASP A 292 -7.01 10.05 -13.17
CA ASP A 292 -6.97 10.43 -11.75
C ASP A 292 -5.73 11.27 -11.39
N GLN A 293 -4.84 11.58 -12.36
CA GLN A 293 -3.60 12.32 -12.09
C GLN A 293 -3.87 13.71 -11.50
N ALA A 294 -4.87 14.42 -12.02
CA ALA A 294 -5.24 15.72 -11.49
C ALA A 294 -5.66 15.66 -10.01
N VAL A 295 -6.30 14.56 -9.57
CA VAL A 295 -6.64 14.34 -8.16
C VAL A 295 -5.36 14.09 -7.34
N ALA A 296 -4.44 13.27 -7.86
CA ALA A 296 -3.17 12.99 -7.21
C ALA A 296 -2.30 14.25 -7.04
N ASP A 297 -2.27 15.13 -8.04
CA ASP A 297 -1.52 16.39 -8.00
C ASP A 297 -2.08 17.37 -6.96
N VAL A 298 -3.41 17.43 -6.84
CA VAL A 298 -4.05 18.21 -5.76
C VAL A 298 -3.74 17.59 -4.40
N ALA A 299 -3.81 16.27 -4.26
CA ALA A 299 -3.47 15.60 -2.99
C ALA A 299 -2.02 15.84 -2.57
N GLU A 300 -1.09 15.81 -3.52
CA GLU A 300 0.32 16.16 -3.31
C GLU A 300 0.45 17.62 -2.86
N THR A 301 -0.25 18.55 -3.51
CA THR A 301 -0.27 19.97 -3.15
C THR A 301 -0.79 20.19 -1.73
N LEU A 302 -1.90 19.54 -1.36
CA LEU A 302 -2.47 19.59 -0.02
C LEU A 302 -1.47 19.07 1.01
N LEU A 303 -0.97 17.84 0.83
CA LEU A 303 -0.10 17.19 1.81
C LEU A 303 1.24 17.91 1.96
N ARG A 304 1.86 18.35 0.86
CA ARG A 304 3.07 19.18 0.86
C ARG A 304 2.86 20.46 1.66
N SER A 305 1.73 21.13 1.44
CA SER A 305 1.41 22.37 2.15
C SER A 305 1.19 22.13 3.64
N TYR A 306 0.53 21.03 4.01
CA TYR A 306 0.31 20.64 5.41
C TYR A 306 1.62 20.30 6.14
N VAL A 307 2.50 19.49 5.55
CA VAL A 307 3.78 19.15 6.19
C VAL A 307 4.70 20.37 6.28
N HIS A 308 4.69 21.25 5.28
CA HIS A 308 5.45 22.50 5.31
C HIS A 308 4.93 23.47 6.37
N ALA A 309 3.61 23.70 6.41
CA ALA A 309 2.97 24.54 7.43
C ALA A 309 3.26 24.01 8.84
N ALA A 310 3.21 22.70 9.03
CA ALA A 310 3.50 22.10 10.31
C ALA A 310 4.97 22.26 10.72
N ALA A 311 5.92 22.08 9.79
CA ALA A 311 7.35 22.24 10.07
C ALA A 311 7.70 23.68 10.47
N ILE A 312 7.24 24.68 9.71
CA ILE A 312 7.60 26.09 9.97
C ILE A 312 6.97 26.65 11.25
N ASP A 313 5.77 26.18 11.64
CA ASP A 313 5.04 26.62 12.84
C ASP A 313 5.31 25.73 14.07
N GLY A 314 6.25 24.77 13.96
CA GLY A 314 6.61 23.86 15.06
C GLY A 314 5.49 22.90 15.49
N ARG A 315 4.57 22.56 14.58
CA ARG A 315 3.46 21.64 14.85
C ARG A 315 3.85 20.19 14.60
N THR A 316 3.27 19.31 15.42
CA THR A 316 3.42 17.85 15.31
C THR A 316 2.61 17.27 14.14
N VAL A 317 2.90 16.01 13.77
CA VAL A 317 2.12 15.22 12.79
C VAL A 317 0.61 15.19 13.06
N ARG A 318 0.18 15.36 14.32
CA ARG A 318 -1.24 15.41 14.72
C ARG A 318 -2.01 16.51 14.00
N HIS A 319 -1.37 17.65 13.73
CA HIS A 319 -1.98 18.76 13.00
C HIS A 319 -2.08 18.43 11.51
N VAL A 320 -1.02 17.86 10.93
CA VAL A 320 -1.03 17.37 9.55
C VAL A 320 -2.16 16.37 9.34
N HIS A 321 -2.31 15.41 10.27
CA HIS A 321 -3.41 14.45 10.24
C HIS A 321 -4.78 15.13 10.35
N ARG A 322 -4.95 16.08 11.27
CA ARG A 322 -6.22 16.82 11.40
C ARG A 322 -6.59 17.56 10.11
N TRP A 323 -5.62 18.24 9.50
CA TRP A 323 -5.80 18.95 8.24
C TRP A 323 -6.06 18.00 7.07
N SER A 324 -5.45 16.80 7.05
CA SER A 324 -5.72 15.76 6.05
C SER A 324 -7.10 15.10 6.21
N GLN A 325 -7.75 15.23 7.37
CA GLN A 325 -9.16 14.86 7.56
C GLN A 325 -10.14 16.01 7.22
N GLY A 326 -9.67 17.10 6.62
CA GLY A 326 -10.50 18.24 6.21
C GLY A 326 -10.90 19.16 7.36
N THR A 327 -10.38 18.93 8.56
CA THR A 327 -10.69 19.70 9.76
C THR A 327 -9.64 20.79 9.97
N GLN A 328 -10.06 22.01 10.31
CA GLN A 328 -9.16 23.15 10.61
C GLN A 328 -8.15 23.47 9.49
N VAL A 329 -8.49 23.17 8.23
CA VAL A 329 -7.57 23.39 7.09
C VAL A 329 -7.16 24.86 6.93
N GLN A 330 -8.05 25.79 7.29
CA GLN A 330 -7.77 27.22 7.25
C GLN A 330 -6.63 27.64 8.21
N ASP A 331 -6.33 26.85 9.24
CA ASP A 331 -5.16 27.11 10.08
C ASP A 331 -3.85 26.92 9.31
N ALA A 332 -3.77 25.90 8.45
CA ALA A 332 -2.60 25.69 7.58
C ALA A 332 -2.45 26.84 6.58
N VAL A 333 -3.56 27.29 5.97
CA VAL A 333 -3.56 28.46 5.07
C VAL A 333 -3.06 29.70 5.80
N ARG A 334 -3.59 29.98 6.99
CA ARG A 334 -3.17 31.11 7.82
C ARG A 334 -1.68 31.06 8.12
N VAL A 335 -1.16 29.92 8.59
CA VAL A 335 0.27 29.72 8.86
C VAL A 335 1.10 30.05 7.62
N LEU A 336 0.74 29.51 6.45
CA LEU A 336 1.49 29.73 5.21
C LEU A 336 1.39 31.17 4.68
N ARG A 337 0.37 31.93 5.05
CA ARG A 337 0.22 33.35 4.65
C ARG A 337 0.95 34.30 5.57
N THR A 338 1.09 33.97 6.87
CA THR A 338 1.62 34.90 7.87
C THR A 338 3.02 34.57 8.34
N HIS A 339 3.47 33.31 8.23
CA HIS A 339 4.74 32.90 8.78
C HIS A 339 5.92 33.34 7.87
N PRO A 340 6.95 34.00 8.40
CA PRO A 340 8.04 34.58 7.59
C PRO A 340 8.89 33.53 6.87
N LYS A 341 8.93 32.29 7.36
CA LYS A 341 9.63 31.17 6.71
C LYS A 341 8.76 30.40 5.69
N ALA A 342 7.52 30.82 5.46
CA ALA A 342 6.67 30.17 4.47
C ALA A 342 7.24 30.37 3.06
N ALA A 343 7.25 29.30 2.26
CA ALA A 343 7.70 29.39 0.89
C ALA A 343 6.82 30.38 0.09
N PRO A 344 7.41 31.23 -0.77
CA PRO A 344 6.66 32.22 -1.54
C PRO A 344 5.47 31.60 -2.28
N GLY A 345 4.29 32.20 -2.13
CA GLY A 345 3.06 31.75 -2.78
C GLY A 345 2.40 30.49 -2.20
N ALA A 346 3.02 29.80 -1.23
CA ALA A 346 2.49 28.53 -0.70
C ALA A 346 1.08 28.66 -0.09
N GLY A 347 0.79 29.77 0.59
CA GLY A 347 -0.54 30.03 1.13
C GLY A 347 -1.61 30.19 0.05
N GLY A 348 -1.31 30.95 -1.01
CA GLY A 348 -2.23 31.13 -2.13
C GLY A 348 -2.41 29.86 -2.97
N GLU A 349 -1.35 29.07 -3.13
CA GLU A 349 -1.39 27.76 -3.79
C GLU A 349 -2.29 26.78 -3.04
N LEU A 350 -2.17 26.70 -1.71
CA LEU A 350 -3.06 25.88 -0.88
C LEU A 350 -4.51 26.37 -0.95
N GLU A 351 -4.74 27.68 -0.88
CA GLU A 351 -6.08 28.26 -0.96
C GLU A 351 -6.75 27.99 -2.32
N ALA A 352 -6.00 28.09 -3.41
CA ALA A 352 -6.47 27.72 -4.74
C ALA A 352 -6.83 26.24 -4.83
N ALA A 353 -5.98 25.34 -4.29
CA ALA A 353 -6.25 23.90 -4.26
C ALA A 353 -7.55 23.56 -3.47
N LEU A 354 -7.87 24.33 -2.42
CA LEU A 354 -9.04 24.12 -1.57
C LEU A 354 -10.34 24.73 -2.12
N THR A 355 -10.27 25.62 -3.12
CA THR A 355 -11.43 26.38 -3.61
C THR A 355 -11.77 26.13 -5.08
N ALA A 356 -10.79 25.83 -5.93
CA ALA A 356 -10.98 25.81 -7.39
C ALA A 356 -11.95 24.72 -7.90
N HIS A 357 -11.77 23.47 -7.47
CA HIS A 357 -12.55 22.33 -7.97
C HIS A 357 -13.05 21.46 -6.80
N PRO A 358 -14.30 21.65 -6.32
CA PRO A 358 -14.81 20.99 -5.12
C PRO A 358 -14.71 19.46 -5.16
N GLU A 359 -15.15 18.82 -6.25
CA GLU A 359 -15.11 17.35 -6.37
C GLU A 359 -13.67 16.81 -6.35
N ARG A 360 -12.76 17.45 -7.11
CA ARG A 360 -11.34 17.05 -7.15
C ARG A 360 -10.67 17.26 -5.79
N ARG A 361 -10.98 18.36 -5.11
CA ARG A 361 -10.52 18.64 -3.75
C ARG A 361 -11.01 17.56 -2.79
N ASP A 362 -12.28 17.20 -2.83
CA ASP A 362 -12.85 16.21 -1.91
C ASP A 362 -12.21 14.82 -2.11
N MET A 363 -12.01 14.41 -3.36
CA MET A 363 -11.27 13.18 -3.69
C MET A 363 -9.80 13.23 -3.25
N ALA A 364 -9.14 14.38 -3.44
CA ALA A 364 -7.76 14.58 -3.00
C ALA A 364 -7.64 14.56 -1.47
N GLN A 365 -8.62 15.16 -0.79
CA GLN A 365 -8.71 15.17 0.66
C GLN A 365 -8.88 13.74 1.20
N GLU A 366 -9.78 12.94 0.59
CA GLU A 366 -9.94 11.52 0.91
C GLU A 366 -8.63 10.74 0.73
N LEU A 367 -7.91 11.00 -0.36
CA LEU A 367 -6.63 10.37 -0.63
C LEU A 367 -5.57 10.71 0.43
N THR A 368 -5.45 11.98 0.83
CA THR A 368 -4.53 12.40 1.90
C THR A 368 -4.96 11.86 3.28
N GLY A 369 -6.26 11.80 3.54
CA GLY A 369 -6.82 11.21 4.76
C GLY A 369 -6.50 9.72 4.87
N ARG A 370 -6.60 8.98 3.75
CA ARG A 370 -6.27 7.56 3.67
C ARG A 370 -4.78 7.30 3.83
N ALA A 371 -3.92 8.10 3.19
CA ALA A 371 -2.47 8.01 3.34
C ALA A 371 -2.01 8.16 4.81
N LEU A 372 -2.76 8.90 5.63
CA LEU A 372 -2.41 9.16 7.03
C LEU A 372 -3.32 8.45 8.03
N ALA A 373 -4.19 7.54 7.59
CA ALA A 373 -5.19 6.88 8.42
C ALA A 373 -4.57 6.11 9.60
N ALA A 374 -3.36 5.57 9.43
CA ALA A 374 -2.64 4.86 10.48
C ALA A 374 -2.31 5.73 11.72
N LEU A 375 -2.36 7.06 11.62
CA LEU A 375 -2.15 7.97 12.74
C LEU A 375 -3.32 7.99 13.76
N PHE A 376 -4.45 7.35 13.44
CA PHE A 376 -5.47 7.04 14.44
C PHE A 376 -4.93 6.08 15.51
N THR A 377 -4.03 5.17 15.13
CA THR A 377 -3.41 4.20 16.04
C THR A 377 -2.38 4.89 16.94
N VAL A 378 -2.43 4.60 18.24
CA VAL A 378 -1.63 5.31 19.26
C VAL A 378 -0.13 5.12 19.05
N ASN A 379 0.34 3.87 18.95
CA ASN A 379 1.75 3.56 18.78
C ASN A 379 2.36 4.17 17.51
N ILE A 380 1.61 4.18 16.39
CA ILE A 380 2.08 4.80 15.15
C ILE A 380 2.22 6.32 15.31
N ARG A 381 1.28 6.97 16.01
CA ARG A 381 1.37 8.39 16.32
C ARG A 381 2.52 8.71 17.27
N GLU A 382 2.75 7.87 18.29
CA GLU A 382 3.90 8.01 19.19
C GLU A 382 5.20 7.88 18.39
N ALA A 383 5.32 6.88 17.50
CA ALA A 383 6.47 6.71 16.60
C ALA A 383 6.75 7.93 15.71
N CYS A 384 5.79 8.84 15.54
CA CYS A 384 5.97 10.12 14.84
C CYS A 384 6.36 11.31 15.74
N THR A 385 6.62 11.06 17.02
CA THR A 385 6.96 12.07 18.03
C THR A 385 8.40 11.82 18.49
N PRO A 386 9.41 12.40 17.80
CA PRO A 386 10.81 12.14 18.09
C PRO A 386 11.25 12.69 19.44
N HIS A 387 12.06 11.93 20.16
CA HIS A 387 12.84 12.41 21.29
C HIS A 387 14.07 13.18 20.79
N ARG A 388 14.70 13.94 21.69
CA ARG A 388 15.89 14.74 21.36
C ARG A 388 17.02 13.92 20.72
N ALA A 389 17.20 12.67 21.14
CA ALA A 389 18.25 11.79 20.64
C ALA A 389 17.93 11.16 19.27
N ASP A 390 16.65 10.99 18.92
CA ASP A 390 16.25 10.30 17.69
C ASP A 390 16.70 11.04 16.43
N ALA A 391 16.58 12.36 16.43
CA ALA A 391 17.02 13.19 15.31
C ALA A 391 18.54 13.09 15.10
N LEU A 392 19.32 13.13 16.18
CA LEU A 392 20.77 13.00 16.11
C LEU A 392 21.17 11.60 15.62
N ALA A 393 20.54 10.55 16.17
CA ALA A 393 20.78 9.17 15.77
C ALA A 393 20.53 8.94 14.27
N LEU A 394 19.42 9.46 13.74
CA LEU A 394 19.12 9.34 12.30
C LEU A 394 20.05 10.19 11.42
N ASP A 395 20.61 11.25 11.96
CA ASP A 395 21.49 12.16 11.22
C ASP A 395 22.93 11.64 11.16
N SER A 396 23.38 10.90 12.17
CA SER A 396 24.78 10.44 12.27
C SER A 396 25.00 8.98 11.85
N PHE A 397 23.96 8.12 11.80
CA PHE A 397 24.19 6.69 11.59
C PHE A 397 24.92 6.34 10.29
N VAL A 398 24.77 7.15 9.22
CA VAL A 398 25.49 6.90 7.97
C VAL A 398 27.00 7.10 8.16
N ASP A 399 27.40 8.18 8.80
CA ASP A 399 28.81 8.50 9.09
C ASP A 399 29.41 7.53 10.13
N GLU A 400 28.59 7.01 11.03
CA GLU A 400 28.98 6.04 12.05
C GLU A 400 28.95 4.57 11.56
N GLY A 401 28.73 4.32 10.26
CA GLY A 401 28.64 2.95 9.71
C GLY A 401 27.46 2.13 10.23
N GLY A 402 26.45 2.81 10.76
CA GLY A 402 25.27 2.25 11.41
C GLY A 402 24.28 1.57 10.47
N THR A 403 23.24 0.99 11.05
CA THR A 403 22.19 0.28 10.31
C THR A 403 20.81 0.71 10.79
N LEU A 404 19.98 1.17 9.85
CA LEU A 404 18.57 1.47 10.09
C LEU A 404 17.69 0.34 9.57
N TYR A 405 17.00 -0.34 10.49
CA TYR A 405 15.94 -1.28 10.16
C TYR A 405 14.60 -0.57 10.12
N VAL A 406 13.85 -0.75 9.04
CA VAL A 406 12.50 -0.24 8.84
C VAL A 406 11.58 -1.45 8.66
N VAL A 407 10.82 -1.76 9.70
CA VAL A 407 9.99 -2.98 9.76
C VAL A 407 8.53 -2.59 9.63
N GLY A 408 7.84 -3.21 8.68
CA GLY A 408 6.44 -2.93 8.37
C GLY A 408 5.61 -4.18 8.20
N GLU A 409 4.30 -4.00 8.14
CA GLU A 409 3.39 -5.04 7.66
C GLU A 409 3.56 -5.24 6.16
N SER A 410 3.27 -6.46 5.70
CA SER A 410 3.22 -6.72 4.26
C SER A 410 1.79 -6.57 3.76
N ILE A 411 1.58 -5.56 2.92
CA ILE A 411 0.26 -5.16 2.42
C ILE A 411 0.27 -5.20 0.89
N GLU A 412 -0.51 -6.12 0.32
CA GLU A 412 -0.58 -6.29 -1.14
C GLU A 412 -1.40 -5.18 -1.81
N ASP A 413 -2.54 -4.82 -1.23
CA ASP A 413 -3.42 -3.74 -1.70
C ASP A 413 -3.52 -2.58 -0.68
N PRO A 414 -2.52 -1.68 -0.65
CA PRO A 414 -2.51 -0.54 0.25
C PRO A 414 -3.44 0.60 -0.19
N ARG A 415 -4.12 0.50 -1.34
CA ARG A 415 -4.96 1.61 -1.82
C ARG A 415 -6.19 1.83 -0.96
N SER A 416 -6.65 0.79 -0.28
CA SER A 416 -7.81 0.83 0.62
C SER A 416 -7.38 1.06 2.06
N ASP A 417 -6.38 0.29 2.52
CA ASP A 417 -5.79 0.41 3.85
C ASP A 417 -4.27 0.28 3.74
N PRO A 418 -3.53 1.40 3.72
CA PRO A 418 -2.08 1.37 3.57
C PRO A 418 -1.35 1.06 4.88
N GLY A 419 -2.04 0.97 6.03
CA GLY A 419 -1.39 0.84 7.33
C GLY A 419 -0.26 1.87 7.54
N ALA A 420 0.86 1.45 8.14
CA ALA A 420 2.02 2.32 8.35
C ALA A 420 2.88 2.55 7.08
N MET A 421 2.58 1.91 5.94
CA MET A 421 3.40 1.95 4.72
C MET A 421 3.79 3.38 4.27
N PRO A 422 2.90 4.40 4.31
CA PRO A 422 3.24 5.77 3.96
C PRO A 422 4.40 6.33 4.78
N LEU A 423 4.44 6.05 6.09
CA LEU A 423 5.50 6.50 6.99
C LEU A 423 6.81 5.77 6.73
N LEU A 424 6.75 4.45 6.49
CA LEU A 424 7.92 3.63 6.17
C LEU A 424 8.57 4.10 4.86
N THR A 425 7.77 4.26 3.81
CA THR A 425 8.22 4.80 2.52
C THR A 425 8.82 6.18 2.68
N ALA A 426 8.15 7.08 3.42
CA ALA A 426 8.64 8.44 3.63
C ALA A 426 9.97 8.48 4.39
N LEU A 427 10.14 7.70 5.45
CA LEU A 427 11.39 7.62 6.20
C LEU A 427 12.54 7.14 5.31
N VAL A 428 12.35 6.01 4.61
CA VAL A 428 13.38 5.44 3.74
C VAL A 428 13.73 6.41 2.62
N SER A 429 12.72 7.02 1.97
CA SER A 429 12.97 8.05 0.96
C SER A 429 13.74 9.25 1.52
N SER A 430 13.48 9.65 2.77
CA SER A 430 14.23 10.72 3.45
C SER A 430 15.71 10.40 3.62
N VAL A 431 16.00 9.16 4.02
CA VAL A 431 17.36 8.69 4.29
C VAL A 431 18.13 8.55 2.98
N VAL A 432 17.48 8.04 1.94
CA VAL A 432 18.06 7.97 0.58
C VAL A 432 18.44 9.36 0.09
N GLU A 433 17.54 10.35 0.25
CA GLU A 433 17.81 11.70 -0.22
C GLU A 433 18.92 12.39 0.59
N ARG A 434 18.95 12.17 1.91
CA ARG A 434 20.07 12.59 2.74
C ARG A 434 21.39 11.99 2.26
N GLY A 435 21.42 10.69 1.96
CA GLY A 435 22.59 10.01 1.42
C GLY A 435 23.05 10.58 0.08
N ARG A 436 22.12 10.98 -0.80
CA ARG A 436 22.45 11.67 -2.06
C ARG A 436 23.07 13.04 -1.82
N HIS A 437 22.52 13.84 -0.92
CA HIS A 437 23.12 15.13 -0.57
C HIS A 437 24.50 14.98 0.09
N MET A 438 24.70 13.94 0.90
CA MET A 438 26.02 13.62 1.46
C MET A 438 27.01 13.25 0.35
N ALA A 439 26.61 12.43 -0.62
CA ALA A 439 27.43 12.09 -1.79
C ALA A 439 27.83 13.35 -2.59
N GLU A 440 26.88 14.24 -2.86
CA GLU A 440 27.10 15.48 -3.62
C GLU A 440 28.10 16.44 -2.93
N ARG A 441 28.12 16.43 -1.59
CA ARG A 441 29.04 17.26 -0.78
C ARG A 441 30.39 16.60 -0.53
N SER A 442 30.51 15.30 -0.81
CA SER A 442 31.76 14.56 -0.69
C SER A 442 32.74 14.96 -1.79
N SER A 443 34.04 14.98 -1.47
CA SER A 443 35.11 15.27 -2.44
C SER A 443 35.13 14.28 -3.60
N ALA A 444 34.72 13.04 -3.36
CA ALA A 444 34.63 11.99 -4.37
C ALA A 444 33.31 12.01 -5.17
N GLY A 445 32.35 12.88 -4.81
CA GLY A 445 31.01 12.90 -5.42
C GLY A 445 30.16 11.66 -5.17
N ARG A 446 30.57 10.80 -4.21
CA ARG A 446 29.94 9.54 -3.85
C ARG A 446 30.09 9.26 -2.36
N LEU A 447 29.21 8.42 -1.82
CA LEU A 447 29.37 7.84 -0.48
C LEU A 447 30.48 6.80 -0.47
N ASP A 448 31.40 6.94 0.48
CA ASP A 448 32.48 5.99 0.74
C ASP A 448 32.75 5.90 2.25
N PRO A 449 32.44 4.76 2.92
CA PRO A 449 31.88 3.54 2.35
C PRO A 449 30.45 3.71 1.79
N PRO A 450 30.02 2.87 0.84
CA PRO A 450 28.71 3.01 0.21
C PRO A 450 27.56 2.67 1.17
N LEU A 451 26.42 3.35 1.00
CA LEU A 451 25.17 3.04 1.68
C LEU A 451 24.49 1.85 1.01
N THR A 452 24.33 0.74 1.74
CA THR A 452 23.64 -0.45 1.24
C THR A 452 22.14 -0.38 1.58
N LEU A 453 21.28 -0.48 0.57
CA LEU A 453 19.83 -0.60 0.71
C LEU A 453 19.42 -2.05 0.46
N VAL A 454 18.99 -2.74 1.51
CA VAL A 454 18.41 -4.09 1.42
C VAL A 454 16.90 -3.94 1.55
N LEU A 455 16.20 -4.01 0.42
CA LEU A 455 14.78 -3.72 0.33
C LEU A 455 13.96 -5.01 0.18
N ASP A 456 13.77 -5.73 1.29
CA ASP A 456 12.95 -6.95 1.36
C ASP A 456 11.46 -6.64 1.29
N ASP A 457 10.77 -7.34 0.36
CA ASP A 457 9.33 -7.22 0.14
C ASP A 457 8.90 -5.77 -0.15
N VAL A 458 9.77 -5.00 -0.81
CA VAL A 458 9.67 -3.54 -0.91
C VAL A 458 8.36 -3.06 -1.51
N ALA A 459 7.83 -3.76 -2.49
CA ALA A 459 6.54 -3.44 -3.10
C ALA A 459 5.38 -3.55 -2.09
N ALA A 460 5.45 -4.45 -1.11
CA ALA A 460 4.39 -4.66 -0.12
C ALA A 460 4.67 -4.00 1.23
N VAL A 461 5.85 -3.41 1.46
CA VAL A 461 6.25 -2.80 2.75
C VAL A 461 6.48 -1.29 2.65
N ALA A 462 7.25 -0.84 1.65
CA ALA A 462 7.62 0.56 1.48
C ALA A 462 7.94 0.86 0.00
N PRO A 463 6.94 1.04 -0.87
CA PRO A 463 7.13 1.27 -2.30
C PRO A 463 7.80 2.64 -2.55
N LEU A 464 9.13 2.64 -2.68
CA LEU A 464 9.92 3.87 -2.87
C LEU A 464 9.67 4.46 -4.27
N PRO A 465 9.24 5.74 -4.38
CA PRO A 465 9.12 6.41 -5.69
C PRO A 465 10.43 6.41 -6.48
N GLN A 466 11.56 6.62 -5.81
CA GLN A 466 12.89 6.68 -6.42
C GLN A 466 13.55 5.32 -6.70
N LEU A 467 12.86 4.19 -6.48
CA LEU A 467 13.45 2.86 -6.70
C LEU A 467 14.04 2.67 -8.11
N PRO A 468 13.37 3.09 -9.22
CA PRO A 468 13.94 2.96 -10.55
C PRO A 468 15.29 3.67 -10.69
N ASP A 469 15.40 4.91 -10.20
CA ASP A 469 16.63 5.69 -10.28
C ASP A 469 17.75 5.10 -9.42
N LEU A 470 17.40 4.54 -8.25
CA LEU A 470 18.35 3.85 -7.37
C LEU A 470 18.94 2.62 -8.05
N LEU A 471 18.13 1.85 -8.76
CA LEU A 471 18.57 0.67 -9.50
C LEU A 471 19.38 1.06 -10.74
N ALA A 472 18.99 2.12 -11.44
CA ALA A 472 19.68 2.59 -12.63
C ALA A 472 21.07 3.15 -12.29
N ALA A 473 21.14 4.15 -11.40
CA ALA A 473 22.32 4.99 -11.21
C ALA A 473 22.79 5.11 -9.74
N GLY A 474 22.12 4.47 -8.78
CA GLY A 474 22.46 4.60 -7.35
C GLY A 474 23.90 4.20 -7.03
N ALA A 475 24.41 3.15 -7.68
CA ALA A 475 25.75 2.62 -7.42
C ALA A 475 26.87 3.64 -7.71
N GLU A 476 26.70 4.48 -8.74
CA GLU A 476 27.65 5.52 -9.11
C GLU A 476 27.81 6.57 -8.00
N ARG A 477 26.74 6.83 -7.25
CA ARG A 477 26.70 7.76 -6.12
C ARG A 477 27.05 7.11 -4.78
N GLY A 478 27.45 5.84 -4.79
CA GLY A 478 27.74 5.08 -3.56
C GLY A 478 26.50 4.59 -2.83
N VAL A 479 25.36 4.41 -3.52
CA VAL A 479 24.14 3.80 -2.96
C VAL A 479 23.91 2.46 -3.64
N GLN A 480 24.23 1.36 -2.96
CA GLN A 480 24.06 0.00 -3.49
C GLN A 480 22.68 -0.52 -3.12
N THR A 481 21.85 -0.88 -4.10
CA THR A 481 20.45 -1.29 -3.85
C THR A 481 20.21 -2.74 -4.27
N LEU A 482 19.71 -3.54 -3.33
CA LEU A 482 19.13 -4.86 -3.57
C LEU A 482 17.61 -4.77 -3.34
N ALA A 483 16.82 -4.94 -4.40
CA ALA A 483 15.37 -5.01 -4.29
C ALA A 483 14.87 -6.45 -4.38
N LEU A 484 14.18 -6.92 -3.33
CA LEU A 484 13.62 -8.28 -3.28
C LEU A 484 12.11 -8.21 -3.43
N LEU A 485 11.56 -8.93 -4.39
CA LEU A 485 10.16 -8.88 -4.79
C LEU A 485 9.52 -10.27 -4.77
N ARG A 486 8.21 -10.33 -4.55
CA ARG A 486 7.45 -11.61 -4.64
C ARG A 486 7.18 -12.01 -6.08
N SER A 487 6.94 -11.04 -6.95
CA SER A 487 6.64 -11.28 -8.35
C SER A 487 6.94 -10.04 -9.20
N ARG A 488 7.16 -10.26 -10.50
CA ARG A 488 7.31 -9.18 -11.49
C ARG A 488 6.05 -8.32 -11.61
N GLU A 489 4.87 -8.93 -11.47
CA GLU A 489 3.58 -8.23 -11.58
C GLU A 489 3.38 -7.21 -10.45
N GLN A 490 3.88 -7.47 -9.24
CA GLN A 490 3.89 -6.48 -8.17
C GLN A 490 4.74 -5.26 -8.55
N ALA A 491 5.93 -5.51 -9.13
CA ALA A 491 6.80 -4.46 -9.62
C ALA A 491 6.11 -3.60 -10.68
N ARG A 492 5.51 -4.22 -11.70
CA ARG A 492 4.77 -3.54 -12.78
C ARG A 492 3.58 -2.73 -12.25
N THR A 493 2.91 -3.23 -11.21
CA THR A 493 1.77 -2.54 -10.59
C THR A 493 2.21 -1.29 -9.82
N ARG A 494 3.36 -1.36 -9.13
CA ARG A 494 3.86 -0.25 -8.29
C ARG A 494 4.67 0.79 -9.08
N TRP A 495 5.39 0.38 -10.11
CA TRP A 495 6.18 1.25 -10.98
C TRP A 495 5.78 1.08 -12.46
N PRO A 496 4.54 1.44 -12.84
CA PRO A 496 4.01 1.16 -14.19
C PRO A 496 4.70 1.97 -15.32
N HIS A 497 5.45 3.01 -14.95
CA HIS A 497 6.15 3.89 -15.90
C HIS A 497 7.65 3.66 -15.96
N ALA A 498 8.17 2.69 -15.19
CA ALA A 498 9.56 2.32 -15.21
C ALA A 498 9.69 0.85 -15.61
N GLU A 499 10.49 0.59 -16.64
CA GLU A 499 10.95 -0.77 -16.91
C GLU A 499 12.04 -1.10 -15.89
N LEU A 500 11.62 -1.69 -14.78
CA LEU A 500 12.55 -2.25 -13.81
C LEU A 500 13.28 -3.44 -14.49
N PRO A 501 14.61 -3.56 -14.35
CA PRO A 501 15.36 -4.71 -14.87
C PRO A 501 15.10 -5.95 -14.00
N VAL A 502 13.90 -6.53 -14.14
CA VAL A 502 13.41 -7.69 -13.35
C VAL A 502 13.61 -9.01 -14.09
#